data_AF-A0A6L2ZPZ3-F1
#
_entry.id   AF-A0A6L2ZPZ3-F1
#
_cell.length_a   1.000
_cell.length_b   1.000
_cell.length_c   1.000
_cell.angle_alpha   90.00
_cell.angle_beta   90.00
_cell.angle_gamma   90.00
#
_symmetry.space_group_name_H-M   'P 1'
#
loop_
_entity.id
_entity.type
_entity.pdbx_description
1 polymer ?
#
loop_
_entity_poly.entity_id
_entity_poly.type
_entity_poly.pdbx_seq_one_letter_code
_entity_poly.pdbx_strand_id
1 'polypeptide(L)'
;MHSQSTLLERAADNAQILAWHFEHLSRIELAPYFMMYTNLMTYPLKFRQHVLAIKEKEKLTYAKTASRFGVGMASLMRWNRRITPCTTHNKPATKIDMEALAQDVATYPDDYQYERAQRFGVSAQGIRHALKRLRVSRKKNTSASQS
;
A
#
# COMPACT_ATOMS: atom_id res chain seq x y z
N MET A 1 -58.72 -4.11 6.28
CA MET A 1 -58.17 -5.48 6.13
C MET A 1 -56.93 -5.46 5.23
N HIS A 2 -55.83 -4.81 5.64
CA HIS A 2 -54.60 -4.72 4.86
C HIS A 2 -53.37 -4.87 5.78
N SER A 3 -53.08 -6.08 6.27
CA SER A 3 -51.94 -6.24 7.19
C SER A 3 -51.23 -7.59 7.15
N GLN A 4 -51.35 -8.35 6.06
CA GLN A 4 -50.51 -9.55 5.89
C GLN A 4 -49.81 -9.67 4.52
N SER A 5 -50.34 -9.07 3.44
CA SER A 5 -49.68 -9.11 2.13
C SER A 5 -48.37 -8.31 2.08
N THR A 6 -48.32 -7.16 2.74
CA THR A 6 -47.18 -6.22 2.67
C THR A 6 -45.94 -6.62 3.48
N LEU A 7 -46.07 -7.57 4.42
CA LEU A 7 -44.94 -8.09 5.19
C LEU A 7 -44.27 -9.28 4.47
N LEU A 8 -45.05 -10.09 3.74
CA LEU A 8 -44.53 -11.20 2.95
C LEU A 8 -43.82 -10.71 1.67
N GLU A 9 -44.33 -9.68 1.01
CA GLU A 9 -43.63 -9.03 -0.12
C GLU A 9 -42.29 -8.41 0.30
N ARG A 10 -42.25 -7.70 1.44
CA ARG A 10 -41.00 -7.11 1.95
C ARG A 10 -39.98 -8.15 2.45
N ALA A 11 -40.43 -9.32 2.87
CA ALA A 11 -39.54 -10.42 3.26
C ALA A 11 -38.93 -11.09 2.02
N ALA A 12 -39.70 -11.24 0.93
CA ALA A 12 -39.22 -11.78 -0.34
C ALA A 12 -38.20 -10.86 -1.03
N ASP A 13 -38.47 -9.55 -1.07
CA ASP A 13 -37.55 -8.55 -1.65
C ASP A 13 -36.21 -8.48 -0.89
N ASN A 14 -36.25 -8.55 0.45
CA ASN A 14 -35.02 -8.57 1.25
C ASN A 14 -34.22 -9.87 1.08
N ALA A 15 -34.87 -11.01 0.88
CA ALA A 15 -34.20 -12.27 0.61
C ALA A 15 -33.52 -12.27 -0.78
N GLN A 16 -34.16 -11.67 -1.80
CA GLN A 16 -33.59 -11.51 -3.14
C GLN A 16 -32.43 -10.51 -3.17
N ILE A 17 -32.47 -9.40 -2.43
CA ILE A 17 -31.36 -8.45 -2.33
C ILE A 17 -30.15 -9.08 -1.62
N LEU A 18 -30.37 -9.84 -0.55
CA LEU A 18 -29.29 -10.51 0.18
C LEU A 18 -28.69 -11.69 -0.60
N ALA A 19 -29.51 -12.42 -1.36
CA ALA A 19 -29.02 -13.46 -2.29
C ALA A 19 -28.21 -12.85 -3.44
N TRP A 20 -28.64 -11.72 -4.02
CA TRP A 20 -27.90 -11.03 -5.08
C TRP A 20 -26.56 -10.48 -4.58
N HIS A 21 -26.51 -9.93 -3.35
CA HIS A 21 -25.25 -9.48 -2.75
C HIS A 21 -24.28 -10.63 -2.43
N PHE A 22 -24.79 -11.84 -2.11
CA PHE A 22 -23.96 -13.02 -1.83
C PHE A 22 -23.41 -13.68 -3.10
N GLU A 23 -24.19 -13.70 -4.19
CA GLU A 23 -23.78 -14.26 -5.49
C GLU A 23 -22.92 -13.30 -6.33
N HIS A 24 -23.04 -11.98 -6.14
CA HIS A 24 -22.18 -11.00 -6.83
C HIS A 24 -20.79 -10.86 -6.18
N LEU A 25 -20.65 -11.23 -4.90
CA LEU A 25 -19.39 -11.17 -4.16
C LEU A 25 -18.56 -12.47 -4.24
N SER A 26 -19.10 -13.54 -4.82
CA SER A 26 -18.41 -14.84 -4.98
C SER A 26 -17.74 -15.02 -6.35
N ARG A 27 -17.81 -14.02 -7.24
CA ARG A 27 -17.20 -14.04 -8.59
C ARG A 27 -15.98 -13.15 -8.78
N ILE A 28 -15.50 -12.50 -7.72
CA ILE A 28 -14.22 -11.78 -7.69
C ILE A 28 -13.33 -12.47 -6.65
N GLU A 29 -12.55 -13.45 -7.10
CA GLU A 29 -11.41 -13.99 -6.36
C GLU A 29 -10.46 -12.85 -5.98
N LEU A 30 -10.55 -12.28 -4.77
CA LEU A 30 -9.42 -11.59 -4.08
C LEU A 30 -9.71 -11.36 -2.57
N ALA A 31 -10.58 -12.16 -1.94
CA ALA A 31 -10.97 -11.97 -0.54
C ALA A 31 -9.98 -12.45 0.55
N PRO A 32 -8.88 -13.20 0.30
CA PRO A 32 -7.86 -13.43 1.34
C PRO A 32 -6.73 -12.39 1.31
N TYR A 33 -6.61 -11.58 0.25
CA TYR A 33 -5.50 -10.61 0.12
C TYR A 33 -5.85 -9.21 0.65
N PHE A 34 -7.08 -8.72 0.50
CA PHE A 34 -7.43 -7.35 0.92
C PHE A 34 -7.34 -7.11 2.44
N MET A 35 -7.52 -8.15 3.26
CA MET A 35 -7.38 -8.07 4.72
C MET A 35 -5.93 -8.10 5.21
N MET A 36 -4.95 -8.46 4.37
CA MET A 36 -3.56 -8.65 4.82
C MET A 36 -2.66 -7.40 4.64
N TYR A 37 -3.08 -6.39 3.88
CA TYR A 37 -2.21 -5.24 3.51
C TYR A 37 -2.49 -3.91 4.22
N THR A 38 -3.35 -3.85 5.23
CA THR A 38 -3.69 -2.57 5.92
C THR A 38 -3.14 -2.42 7.34
N ASN A 39 -2.36 -3.41 7.80
CA ASN A 39 -1.78 -3.49 9.16
C ASN A 39 -0.41 -2.82 9.30
N LEU A 40 -0.18 -1.71 8.62
CA LEU A 40 1.09 -0.98 8.76
C LEU A 40 1.09 -0.04 10.01
N MET A 41 0.07 -0.20 10.87
CA MET A 41 0.04 0.18 12.29
C MET A 41 -0.67 -0.93 13.09
N THR A 42 -0.32 -1.08 14.37
CA THR A 42 -0.92 -2.04 15.33
C THR A 42 -2.45 -2.02 15.36
N TYR A 43 -3.07 -0.87 15.08
CA TYR A 43 -4.52 -0.70 15.11
C TYR A 43 -5.08 -0.54 13.67
N PRO A 44 -6.21 -1.16 13.32
CA PRO A 44 -6.81 -1.04 11.99
C PRO A 44 -7.28 0.39 11.72
N LEU A 45 -7.37 0.79 10.44
CA LEU A 45 -7.70 2.17 10.05
C LEU A 45 -9.08 2.61 10.54
N LYS A 46 -10.07 1.72 10.43
CA LYS A 46 -11.45 1.97 10.87
C LYS A 46 -11.53 2.27 12.38
N PHE A 47 -10.75 1.55 13.19
CA PHE A 47 -10.68 1.80 14.62
C PHE A 47 -10.09 3.17 14.94
N ARG A 48 -8.98 3.54 14.28
CA ARG A 48 -8.35 4.85 14.44
C ARG A 48 -9.31 6.00 14.09
N GLN A 49 -10.04 5.85 12.98
CA GLN A 49 -11.07 6.82 12.55
C GLN A 49 -12.19 6.93 13.59
N HIS A 50 -12.67 5.78 14.08
CA HIS A 50 -13.73 5.73 15.07
C HIS A 50 -13.36 6.44 16.38
N VAL A 51 -12.15 6.17 16.90
CA VAL A 51 -11.65 6.80 18.13
C VAL A 51 -11.55 8.32 17.98
N LEU A 52 -11.05 8.81 16.84
CA LEU A 52 -10.95 10.25 16.57
C LEU A 52 -12.33 10.89 16.40
N ALA A 53 -13.26 10.24 15.71
CA ALA A 53 -14.63 10.72 15.55
C ALA A 53 -15.37 10.84 16.90
N ILE A 54 -15.21 9.86 17.80
CA ILE A 54 -15.79 9.93 19.15
C ILE A 54 -15.15 11.07 19.95
N LYS A 55 -13.84 11.22 19.88
CA LYS A 55 -13.14 12.32 20.54
C LYS A 55 -13.68 13.69 20.10
N GLU A 56 -13.90 13.90 18.80
CA GLU A 56 -14.44 15.14 18.26
C GLU A 56 -15.90 15.36 18.68
N LYS A 57 -16.73 14.32 18.56
CA LYS A 57 -18.15 14.36 18.95
C LYS A 57 -18.34 14.73 20.41
N GLU A 58 -17.54 14.15 21.30
CA GLU A 58 -17.64 14.36 22.75
C GLU A 58 -16.70 15.44 23.28
N LYS A 59 -15.92 16.09 22.41
CA LYS A 59 -14.91 17.12 22.75
C LYS A 59 -13.96 16.68 23.88
N LEU A 60 -13.56 15.42 23.87
CA LEU A 60 -12.67 14.84 24.88
C LEU A 60 -11.21 15.29 24.71
N THR A 61 -10.49 15.38 25.82
CA THR A 61 -9.03 15.51 25.79
C THR A 61 -8.40 14.20 25.36
N TYR A 62 -7.16 14.26 24.85
CA TYR A 62 -6.42 13.06 24.46
C TYR A 62 -6.19 12.12 25.65
N ALA A 63 -6.00 12.64 26.87
CA ALA A 63 -5.84 11.82 28.09
C ALA A 63 -7.09 10.98 28.38
N LYS A 64 -8.27 11.61 28.33
CA LYS A 64 -9.55 10.93 28.57
C LYS A 64 -9.84 9.91 27.48
N THR A 65 -9.56 10.27 26.23
CA THR A 65 -9.71 9.38 25.08
C THR A 65 -8.79 8.15 25.21
N ALA A 66 -7.53 8.36 25.58
CA ALA A 66 -6.54 7.30 25.81
C ALA A 66 -7.02 6.32 26.88
N SER A 67 -7.47 6.85 28.02
CA SER A 67 -7.97 6.05 29.14
C SER A 67 -9.22 5.25 28.77
N ARG A 68 -10.15 5.85 28.01
CA ARG A 68 -11.41 5.20 27.60
C ARG A 68 -11.21 4.04 26.65
N PHE A 69 -10.30 4.18 25.68
CA PHE A 69 -10.06 3.15 24.66
C PHE A 69 -8.86 2.24 24.97
N GLY A 70 -8.17 2.46 26.10
CA GLY A 70 -6.95 1.72 26.45
C GLY A 70 -5.78 1.95 25.49
N VAL A 71 -5.76 3.09 24.79
CA VAL A 71 -4.73 3.43 23.79
C VAL A 71 -3.75 4.43 24.38
N GLY A 72 -2.45 4.23 24.18
CA GLY A 72 -1.45 5.19 24.62
C GLY A 72 -1.63 6.59 24.01
N MET A 73 -1.47 7.64 24.82
CA MET A 73 -1.59 9.05 24.41
C MET A 73 -0.78 9.39 23.15
N ALA A 74 0.47 8.92 23.07
CA ALA A 74 1.36 9.15 21.94
C ALA A 74 0.82 8.55 20.63
N SER A 75 0.07 7.44 20.71
CA SER A 75 -0.56 6.83 19.53
C SER A 75 -1.71 7.69 19.02
N LEU A 76 -2.54 8.26 19.90
CA LEU A 76 -3.57 9.21 19.48
C LEU A 76 -2.98 10.45 18.81
N MET A 77 -1.90 11.01 19.37
CA MET A 77 -1.20 12.14 18.74
C MET A 77 -0.62 11.77 17.37
N ARG A 78 -0.06 10.57 17.22
CA ARG A 78 0.42 10.07 15.92
C ARG A 78 -0.72 9.96 14.92
N TRP A 79 -1.88 9.41 15.31
CA TRP A 79 -3.04 9.31 14.42
C TRP A 79 -3.61 10.67 14.02
N ASN A 80 -3.59 11.65 14.94
CA ASN A 80 -4.01 13.01 14.64
C ASN A 80 -3.09 13.69 13.61
N ARG A 81 -1.78 13.39 13.61
CA ARG A 81 -0.84 13.88 12.59
C ARG A 81 -0.97 13.12 11.28
N ARG A 82 -1.11 11.79 11.34
CA ARG A 82 -1.26 10.93 10.19
C ARG A 82 -2.01 9.66 10.58
N ILE A 83 -3.21 9.52 10.03
CA ILE A 83 -4.06 8.37 10.34
C ILE A 83 -3.69 7.14 9.50
N THR A 84 -3.18 7.34 8.29
CA THR A 84 -2.72 6.26 7.41
C THR A 84 -1.27 5.90 7.69
N PRO A 85 -0.91 4.61 7.63
CA PRO A 85 0.46 4.20 7.90
C PRO A 85 1.42 4.62 6.77
N CYS A 86 2.71 4.80 7.09
CA CYS A 86 3.73 5.16 6.11
C CYS A 86 4.26 3.91 5.41
N THR A 87 3.66 3.51 4.28
CA THR A 87 4.00 2.25 3.60
C THR A 87 5.42 2.21 3.05
N THR A 88 5.96 3.35 2.63
CA THR A 88 7.26 3.43 1.97
C THR A 88 8.18 4.41 2.68
N HIS A 89 9.46 4.03 2.79
CA HIS A 89 10.51 4.89 3.27
C HIS A 89 11.32 5.41 2.08
N ASN A 90 11.22 6.72 1.79
CA ASN A 90 11.96 7.34 0.70
C ASN A 90 13.41 7.66 1.13
N LYS A 91 14.30 6.67 1.07
CA LYS A 91 15.75 6.88 1.31
C LYS A 91 16.48 7.03 -0.04
N PRO A 92 17.28 8.10 -0.23
CA PRO A 92 18.10 8.23 -1.43
C PRO A 92 19.21 7.17 -1.49
N ALA A 93 19.78 6.97 -2.67
CA ALA A 93 20.96 6.14 -2.85
C ALA A 93 22.14 6.78 -2.12
N THR A 94 22.75 6.09 -1.14
CA THR A 94 23.88 6.67 -0.39
C THR A 94 25.23 6.46 -1.09
N LYS A 95 25.39 5.37 -1.86
CA LYS A 95 26.70 4.97 -2.44
C LYS A 95 26.82 5.19 -3.95
N ILE A 96 25.71 5.29 -4.67
CA ILE A 96 25.71 5.40 -6.13
C ILE A 96 25.14 6.76 -6.50
N ASP A 97 25.93 7.55 -7.21
CA ASP A 97 25.44 8.75 -7.87
C ASP A 97 24.56 8.34 -9.07
N MET A 98 23.32 8.83 -9.05
CA MET A 98 22.30 8.46 -10.02
C MET A 98 22.52 9.15 -11.38
N GLU A 99 23.10 10.34 -11.39
CA GLU A 99 23.42 11.08 -12.63
C GLU A 99 24.60 10.42 -13.35
N ALA A 100 25.67 10.13 -12.61
CA ALA A 100 26.82 9.39 -13.15
C ALA A 100 26.42 8.01 -13.71
N LEU A 101 25.51 7.29 -13.03
CA LEU A 101 25.00 6.02 -13.53
C LEU A 101 24.16 6.19 -14.81
N ALA A 102 23.34 7.24 -14.90
CA ALA A 102 22.56 7.50 -16.11
C ALA A 102 23.47 7.77 -17.33
N GLN A 103 24.56 8.50 -17.12
CA GLN A 103 25.56 8.75 -18.16
C GLN A 103 26.27 7.46 -18.58
N ASP A 104 26.71 6.62 -17.63
CA ASP A 104 27.35 5.32 -17.94
C ASP A 104 26.41 4.37 -18.71
N VAL A 105 25.10 4.40 -18.42
CA VAL A 105 24.08 3.65 -19.17
C VAL A 105 23.94 4.15 -20.60
N ALA A 106 24.02 5.46 -20.82
CA ALA A 106 23.96 6.04 -22.16
C ALA A 106 25.23 5.75 -22.98
N THR A 107 26.41 5.84 -22.36
CA THR A 107 27.70 5.59 -23.04
C THR A 107 27.89 4.12 -23.38
N TYR A 108 27.51 3.22 -22.48
CA TYR A 108 27.73 1.79 -22.65
C TYR A 108 26.41 1.03 -22.50
N PRO A 109 25.51 0.99 -23.50
CA PRO A 109 24.17 0.40 -23.33
C PRO A 109 24.16 -1.13 -23.18
N ASP A 110 25.19 -1.82 -23.66
CA ASP A 110 25.27 -3.29 -23.68
C ASP A 110 26.04 -3.90 -22.51
N ASP A 111 26.74 -3.07 -21.72
CA ASP A 111 27.56 -3.52 -20.60
C ASP A 111 26.74 -4.22 -19.51
N TYR A 112 27.34 -5.29 -19.00
CA TYR A 112 26.76 -6.08 -17.92
C TYR A 112 26.83 -5.32 -16.59
N GLN A 113 25.93 -5.69 -15.67
CA GLN A 113 25.84 -5.06 -14.35
C GLN A 113 27.14 -5.19 -13.54
N TYR A 114 27.93 -6.26 -13.73
CA TYR A 114 29.20 -6.45 -13.04
C TYR A 114 30.30 -5.52 -13.56
N GLU A 115 30.32 -5.21 -14.86
CA GLU A 115 31.30 -4.30 -15.49
C GLU A 115 31.08 -2.87 -14.98
N ARG A 116 29.82 -2.44 -14.96
CA ARG A 116 29.43 -1.16 -14.35
C ARG A 116 29.79 -1.12 -12.88
N ALA A 117 29.50 -2.19 -12.15
CA ALA A 117 29.79 -2.27 -10.72
C ALA A 117 31.30 -2.10 -10.42
N GLN A 118 32.17 -2.60 -11.29
CA GLN A 118 33.61 -2.39 -11.19
C GLN A 118 34.00 -0.92 -11.35
N ARG A 119 33.39 -0.19 -12.29
CA ARG A 119 33.62 1.26 -12.48
C ARG A 119 33.20 2.09 -11.26
N PHE A 120 32.07 1.74 -10.67
CA PHE A 120 31.50 2.46 -9.53
C PHE A 120 31.99 1.94 -8.15
N GLY A 121 32.81 0.88 -8.11
CA GLY A 121 33.29 0.30 -6.84
C GLY A 121 32.17 -0.24 -5.94
N VAL A 122 31.10 -0.76 -6.54
CA VAL A 122 29.90 -1.26 -5.85
C VAL A 122 29.64 -2.73 -6.21
N SER A 123 28.64 -3.34 -5.59
CA SER A 123 28.19 -4.68 -6.00
C SER A 123 27.28 -4.61 -7.23
N ALA A 124 27.28 -5.65 -8.05
CA ALA A 124 26.37 -5.78 -9.20
C ALA A 124 24.89 -5.67 -8.78
N GLN A 125 24.55 -6.20 -7.60
CA GLN A 125 23.21 -6.07 -7.04
C GLN A 125 22.85 -4.60 -6.71
N GLY A 126 23.82 -3.81 -6.22
CA GLY A 126 23.64 -2.37 -5.99
C GLY A 126 23.31 -1.62 -7.28
N ILE A 127 24.04 -1.91 -8.36
CA ILE A 127 23.74 -1.39 -9.70
C ILE A 127 22.35 -1.81 -10.15
N ARG A 128 21.97 -3.08 -9.98
CA ARG A 128 20.61 -3.55 -10.34
C ARG A 128 19.52 -2.74 -9.64
N HIS A 129 19.67 -2.45 -8.36
CA HIS A 129 18.71 -1.62 -7.62
C HIS A 129 18.72 -0.16 -8.09
N ALA A 130 19.88 0.38 -8.43
CA ALA A 130 20.01 1.74 -8.97
C ALA A 130 19.36 1.86 -10.36
N LEU A 131 19.56 0.91 -11.26
CA LEU A 131 18.89 0.84 -12.56
C LEU A 131 17.36 0.77 -12.43
N LYS A 132 16.85 0.00 -11.46
CA LYS A 132 15.42 -0.04 -11.14
C LYS A 132 14.87 1.33 -10.71
N ARG A 133 15.66 2.13 -9.97
CA ARG A 133 15.28 3.50 -9.58
C ARG A 133 15.22 4.44 -10.78
N LEU A 134 16.14 4.29 -11.74
CA LEU A 134 16.13 5.02 -13.02
C LEU A 134 15.05 4.53 -13.99
N ARG A 135 14.29 3.47 -13.65
CA ARG A 135 13.31 2.81 -14.53
C ARG A 135 13.91 2.31 -15.84
N VAL A 136 15.22 2.02 -15.85
CA VAL A 136 15.90 1.45 -17.01
C VAL A 136 15.65 -0.06 -17.02
N SER A 137 14.98 -0.53 -18.06
CA SER A 137 14.80 -1.95 -18.35
C SER A 137 15.15 -2.17 -19.81
N ARG A 138 16.20 -2.94 -20.07
CA ARG A 138 16.60 -3.32 -21.43
C ARG A 138 16.58 -4.84 -21.54
N LYS A 139 15.72 -5.34 -22.43
CA LYS A 139 15.71 -6.74 -22.84
C LYS A 139 16.76 -6.90 -23.94
N LYS A 140 17.67 -7.87 -23.82
CA LYS A 140 18.59 -8.20 -24.90
C LYS A 140 17.79 -8.84 -26.04
N ASN A 141 17.92 -8.31 -27.25
CA ASN A 141 17.41 -8.94 -28.46
C ASN A 141 18.46 -9.96 -28.94
N THR A 142 18.02 -11.14 -29.37
CA THR A 142 18.91 -12.23 -29.83
C THR A 142 19.45 -12.02 -31.24
N SER A 143 19.11 -10.92 -31.90
CA SER A 143 19.68 -10.55 -33.19
C SER A 143 21.14 -10.14 -32.99
N ALA A 144 22.07 -10.92 -33.57
CA ALA A 144 23.48 -10.60 -33.58
C ALA A 144 23.73 -9.21 -34.16
N SER A 145 24.60 -8.43 -33.52
CA SER A 145 25.06 -7.15 -34.05
C SER A 145 25.68 -7.38 -35.42
N GLN A 146 25.17 -6.69 -36.44
CA GLN A 146 25.85 -6.58 -37.73
C GLN A 146 27.11 -5.76 -37.47
N SER A 147 28.26 -6.42 -37.58
CA SER A 147 29.60 -5.85 -37.54
C SER A 147 29.90 -5.04 -38.80
#